data_AF-A0A127SM05-F1
#
_entry.id   AF-A0A127SM05-F1
#
_cell.length_a   1.000
_cell.length_b   1.000
_cell.length_c   1.000
_cell.angle_alpha   90.00
_cell.angle_beta   90.00
_cell.angle_gamma   90.00
#
_symmetry.space_group_name_H-M   'P 1'
#
loop_
_entity.id
_entity.type
_entity.pdbx_description
1 polymer ?
#
loop_
_entity_poly.entity_id
_entity_poly.type
_entity_poly.pdbx_seq_one_letter_code
_entity_poly.pdbx_strand_id
1 'polypeptide(L)' 'GYTVMGFDNHRQDWNTVDFCPTPEALRDSLLNAYESFRELEITGGDRDLTEKEEEKLAKERDALTALCEKEAAKCSS' A
#
# COMPACT_ATOMS: atom_id res chain seq x y z
N GLY A 1 1.81 -18.82 -1.84
CA GLY A 1 2.49 -17.57 -1.49
C GLY A 1 2.56 -16.68 -2.70
N TYR A 2 2.63 -15.38 -2.49
CA TYR A 2 2.72 -14.32 -3.49
C TYR A 2 4.06 -13.61 -3.34
N THR A 3 4.53 -12.96 -4.39
CA THR A 3 5.73 -12.11 -4.33
C THR A 3 5.33 -10.71 -4.79
N VAL A 4 5.57 -9.72 -3.93
CA VAL A 4 5.43 -8.30 -4.24
C VAL A 4 6.79 -7.77 -4.62
N MET A 5 6.85 -7.03 -5.72
CA MET A 5 8.08 -6.37 -6.16
C MET A 5 7.78 -4.89 -6.33
N GLY A 6 8.50 -4.05 -5.59
CA GLY A 6 8.42 -2.60 -5.71
C GLY A 6 9.42 -2.11 -6.77
N PHE A 7 8.91 -1.45 -7.81
CA PHE A 7 9.74 -0.76 -8.79
C PHE A 7 9.85 0.72 -8.41
N ASP A 8 11.08 1.21 -8.28
CA ASP A 8 11.35 2.62 -8.06
C ASP A 8 11.58 3.30 -9.41
N ASN A 9 10.59 4.10 -9.82
CA ASN A 9 10.64 4.80 -11.10
C ASN A 9 11.72 5.90 -11.15
N HIS A 10 12.11 6.47 -10.00
CA HIS A 10 13.18 7.47 -9.96
C HIS A 10 14.54 6.82 -10.19
N ARG A 11 14.77 5.67 -9.57
CA ARG A 11 16.02 4.91 -9.69
C ARG A 11 16.07 4.01 -10.92
N GLN A 12 14.94 3.83 -11.61
CA GLN A 12 14.76 2.90 -12.73
C GLN A 12 15.18 1.47 -12.35
N ASP A 13 14.92 1.06 -11.11
CA ASP A 13 15.40 -0.22 -10.57
C ASP A 13 14.39 -0.84 -9.58
N TRP A 14 14.57 -2.13 -9.33
CA TRP A 14 13.82 -2.87 -8.31
C TRP A 14 14.34 -2.50 -6.92
N ASN A 15 13.45 -2.01 -6.06
CA ASN A 15 13.81 -1.52 -4.73
C ASN A 15 13.47 -2.54 -3.63
N THR A 16 12.32 -3.19 -3.73
CA THR A 16 11.83 -4.13 -2.70
C THR A 16 11.32 -5.43 -3.32
N VAL A 17 11.55 -6.54 -2.62
CA VAL A 17 10.99 -7.85 -2.95
C VAL A 17 10.52 -8.50 -1.65
N ASP A 18 9.21 -8.68 -1.53
CA ASP A 18 8.58 -9.23 -0.33
C ASP A 18 7.79 -10.49 -0.67
N PHE A 19 8.11 -11.59 0.02
CA PHE A 19 7.33 -12.82 -0.07
C PHE A 19 6.17 -12.80 0.90
N CYS A 20 4.94 -12.86 0.37
CA CYS A 20 3.70 -12.82 1.12
C CYS A 20 3.08 -14.23 1.19
N PRO A 21 3.13 -14.93 2.34
CA PRO A 21 2.66 -16.31 2.41
C PRO A 21 1.14 -16.46 2.20
N THR A 22 0.35 -15.45 2.58
CA THR A 22 -1.13 -15.46 2.50
C THR A 22 -1.67 -14.27 1.69
N PRO A 23 -2.93 -14.32 1.23
CA PRO A 23 -3.60 -13.18 0.58
C PRO A 23 -3.68 -11.93 1.46
N GLU A 24 -3.87 -12.11 2.77
CA GLU A 24 -3.90 -11.01 3.74
C GLU A 24 -2.53 -10.35 3.84
N ALA A 25 -1.45 -11.15 3.91
CA ALA A 25 -0.09 -10.62 3.90
C ALA A 25 0.23 -9.86 2.59
N LEU A 26 -0.29 -10.34 1.45
CA LEU A 26 -0.18 -9.64 0.17
C LEU A 26 -0.89 -8.29 0.21
N ARG A 27 -2.15 -8.26 0.68
CA ARG A 27 -2.93 -7.04 0.81
C ARG A 27 -2.21 -6.03 1.71
N ASP A 28 -1.74 -6.47 2.87
CA ASP A 28 -1.09 -5.59 3.85
C ASP A 28 0.24 -5.03 3.28
N SER A 29 1.00 -5.84 2.56
CA SER A 29 2.22 -5.39 1.85
C SER A 29 1.91 -4.33 0.78
N LEU A 30 0.85 -4.53 -0.02
CA LEU A 30 0.42 -3.55 -1.03
C LEU A 30 -0.10 -2.25 -0.42
N LEU A 31 -0.90 -2.33 0.66
CA LEU A 31 -1.41 -1.15 1.36
C LEU A 31 -0.27 -0.34 2.00
N ASN A 32 0.69 -1.01 2.62
CA ASN A 32 1.87 -0.34 3.19
C ASN A 32 2.69 0.38 2.10
N ALA A 33 2.91 -0.26 0.95
CA ALA A 33 3.58 0.37 -0.19
C ALA A 33 2.80 1.60 -0.72
N TYR A 34 1.47 1.51 -0.77
CA TYR A 34 0.61 2.64 -1.14
C TYR A 34 0.72 3.81 -0.14
N GLU A 35 0.70 3.52 1.16
CA GLU A 35 0.85 4.54 2.21
C GLU A 35 2.20 5.25 2.12
N SER A 36 3.30 4.50 2.00
CA SER A 36 4.63 5.10 1.82
C SER A 36 4.72 5.95 0.56
N PHE A 37 4.10 5.51 -0.55
CA PHE A 37 4.05 6.30 -1.78
C PHE A 37 3.23 7.60 -1.60
N ARG A 38 2.06 7.51 -0.96
CA ARG A 38 1.21 8.69 -0.73
C ARG A 38 1.82 9.66 0.25
N GLU A 39 2.48 9.17 1.30
CA GLU A 39 3.26 10.00 2.21
C GLU A 39 4.29 10.82 1.42
N LEU A 40 5.12 10.15 0.61
CA LEU A 40 6.10 10.80 -0.24
C LEU A 40 5.47 11.81 -1.21
N GLU A 41 4.32 11.49 -1.81
CA GLU A 41 3.62 12.40 -2.73
C GLU A 41 3.08 13.65 -2.02
N ILE A 42 2.60 13.52 -0.78
CA ILE A 42 2.03 14.62 0.01
C ILE A 42 3.12 15.51 0.60
N THR A 43 4.19 14.90 1.12
CA THR A 43 5.23 15.61 1.84
C THR A 43 6.40 16.01 0.95
N GLY A 44 6.53 15.41 -0.23
CA GLY A 44 7.73 15.47 -1.05
C GLY A 44 8.92 14.70 -0.45
N GLY A 45 8.73 14.03 0.70
CA GLY A 45 9.80 13.45 1.51
C GLY A 45 10.59 14.47 2.36
N ASP A 46 10.23 15.75 2.33
CA ASP A 46 10.97 16.84 3.00
C ASP A 46 10.44 17.14 4.42
N ARG A 47 9.30 16.58 4.79
CA ARG A 47 8.61 16.81 6.07
C ARG A 47 7.74 15.61 6.45
N ASP A 48 7.29 15.59 7.71
CA ASP A 48 6.29 14.63 8.17
C ASP A 48 4.87 15.03 7.70
N LEU A 49 3.95 14.05 7.74
CA LEU A 49 2.53 14.29 7.56
C LEU A 49 1.98 15.12 8.72
N THR A 50 1.04 16.01 8.41
CA THR A 50 0.22 16.66 9.42
C THR A 50 -0.91 15.73 9.85
N GLU A 51 -1.47 15.93 11.05
CA GLU A 51 -2.59 15.11 11.55
C GLU A 51 -3.75 14.99 10.54
N LYS A 52 -4.05 16.08 9.82
CA LYS A 52 -5.11 16.09 8.79
C LYS A 52 -4.77 15.22 7.58
N GLU A 53 -3.49 15.18 7.20
CA GLU A 53 -3.00 14.36 6.09
C GLU A 53 -2.94 12.89 6.50
N GLU A 54 -2.53 12.58 7.74
CA GLU A 54 -2.58 11.23 8.31
C GLU A 54 -4.02 10.71 8.37
N GLU A 55 -4.98 11.51 8.86
CA GLU A 55 -6.41 11.13 8.88
C GLU A 55 -6.96 10.88 7.47
N LYS A 56 -6.51 11.66 6.48
CA LYS A 56 -6.91 11.46 5.09
C LYS A 56 -6.33 10.15 4.55
N LEU A 57 -5.05 9.90 4.81
CA LEU A 57 -4.37 8.68 4.35
C LEU A 57 -4.97 7.43 4.98
N ALA A 58 -5.30 7.48 6.27
CA ALA A 58 -5.99 6.40 6.97
C ALA A 58 -7.36 6.10 6.33
N LYS A 59 -8.15 7.12 5.99
CA LYS A 59 -9.44 6.93 5.29
C LYS A 59 -9.27 6.30 3.90
N GLU A 60 -8.22 6.69 3.17
CA GLU A 60 -7.90 6.08 1.87
C GLU A 60 -7.52 4.61 2.03
N ARG A 61 -6.68 4.29 3.02
CA ARG A 61 -6.27 2.92 3.36
C ARG A 61 -7.47 2.04 3.74
N ASP A 62 -8.37 2.55 4.59
CA ASP A 62 -9.57 1.83 5.01
C ASP A 62 -10.50 1.55 3.82
N ALA A 63 -10.67 2.52 2.93
CA ALA A 63 -11.48 2.35 1.72
C ALA A 63 -10.89 1.28 0.78
N LEU A 64 -9.57 1.27 0.58
CA LEU A 64 -8.88 0.26 -0.21
C LEU A 64 -8.98 -1.14 0.44
N THR A 65 -8.85 -1.22 1.76
CA THR A 65 -9.01 -2.48 2.51
C THR A 65 -10.39 -3.07 2.30
N ALA A 66 -11.44 -2.26 2.44
CA ALA A 66 -12.82 -2.69 2.23
C ALA A 66 -13.08 -3.14 0.78
N LEU A 67 -12.45 -2.49 -0.20
CA LEU A 67 -12.51 -2.94 -1.60
C LEU A 67 -11.85 -4.31 -1.79
N CYS A 68 -10.65 -4.52 -1.23
CA CYS A 68 -9.98 -5.82 -1.27
C CYS A 68 -10.85 -6.94 -0.67
N GLU A 69 -11.45 -6.69 0.49
CA GLU A 69 -12.33 -7.66 1.17
C GLU A 69 -13.59 -7.97 0.37
N LYS A 70 -14.21 -6.93 -0.22
CA LYS A 70 -15.38 -7.09 -1.09
C LYS A 70 -15.06 -7.96 -2.30
N GLU A 71 -13.92 -7.75 -2.96
CA GLU A 71 -13.52 -8.57 -4.11
C GLU A 71 -13.15 -9.99 -3.69
N ALA A 72 -12.47 -10.16 -2.55
CA ALA A 72 -12.14 -11.49 -2.00
C ALA A 72 -13.40 -12.33 -1.72
N ALA A 73 -14.47 -11.71 -1.22
CA ALA A 73 -15.75 -12.38 -0.98
C ALA A 73 -16.41 -12.89 -2.28
N LYS A 74 -16.24 -12.18 -3.41
CA LYS A 74 -16.76 -12.62 -4.72
C LYS A 74 -16.00 -13.83 -5.26
N CYS A 75 -14.70 -13.89 -5.05
CA CYS A 75 -13.87 -15.02 -5.50
C CYS A 75 -14.08 -16.31 -4.68
N SER A 76 -14.76 -16.20 -3.54
CA SER A 76 -15.02 -17.33 -2.63
C SER A 76 -16.44 -17.92 -2.78
N SER A 77 -17.23 -17.44 -3.75
CA SER A 77 -18.60 -17.89 -4.07
C SER A 77 -18.63 -18.72 -5.35
#